data_AF-A0A924WLD6-F1
#
_entry.id   AF-A0A924WLD6-F1
#
_cell.length_a   1.000
_cell.length_b   1.000
_cell.length_c   1.000
_cell.angle_alpha   90.00
_cell.angle_beta   90.00
_cell.angle_gamma   90.00
#
_symmetry.space_group_name_H-M   'P 1'
#
loop_
_entity.id
_entity.type
_entity.pdbx_description
1 polymer ?
#
loop_
_entity_poly.entity_id
_entity_poly.type
_entity_poly.pdbx_seq_one_letter_code
_entity_poly.pdbx_strand_id
1 'polypeptide(L)'
;ATALAAAPSVAMPQIKGGRVRPIAHWGATRLAAFPEVPTFKESGVDVEFTLWTALFAPARTPPPVLKVLQDAVRAAAQDDDFRAAMSKSLSTVAYLDGAEFAGAWQREVKRIQGSVRFIGKTEE
;
A
#
# COMPACT_ATOMS: atom_id res chain seq x y z
N ALA A 1 17.51 6.93 20.87
CA ALA A 1 17.49 7.15 19.41
C ALA A 1 16.05 7.30 18.97
N THR A 2 15.69 8.37 18.27
CA THR A 2 14.31 8.60 17.79
C THR A 2 14.09 7.78 16.52
N ALA A 3 13.09 6.90 16.52
CA ALA A 3 12.63 6.20 15.33
C ALA A 3 11.42 6.92 14.75
N LEU A 4 11.32 6.97 13.42
CA LEU A 4 10.24 7.63 12.68
C LEU A 4 9.71 6.66 11.62
N ALA A 5 8.41 6.71 11.37
CA ALA A 5 7.78 6.02 10.25
C ALA A 5 7.43 7.03 9.15
N ALA A 6 7.82 6.72 7.91
CA ALA A 6 7.60 7.58 6.76
C ALA A 6 7.39 6.76 5.48
N ALA A 7 6.63 7.30 4.54
CA ALA A 7 6.53 6.74 3.20
C ALA A 7 7.91 6.75 2.50
N PRO A 8 8.23 5.76 1.65
CA PRO A 8 9.54 5.68 1.00
C PRO A 8 9.92 6.94 0.23
N SER A 9 8.95 7.54 -0.49
CA SER A 9 9.15 8.79 -1.26
C SER A 9 9.58 9.97 -0.38
N VAL A 10 9.06 10.06 0.84
CA VAL A 10 9.40 11.10 1.81
C VAL A 10 10.75 10.84 2.49
N ALA A 11 11.04 9.56 2.78
CA ALA A 11 12.28 9.17 3.44
C ALA A 11 13.50 9.22 2.51
N MET A 12 13.32 8.96 1.22
CA MET A 12 14.40 8.78 0.23
C MET A 12 15.41 9.94 0.20
N PRO A 13 15.02 11.24 0.13
CA PRO A 13 15.99 12.34 0.15
C PRO A 13 16.77 12.44 1.46
N GLN A 14 16.17 12.04 2.58
CA GLN A 14 16.80 12.07 3.90
C GLN A 14 17.82 10.94 4.05
N ILE A 15 17.51 9.76 3.51
CA ILE A 15 18.41 8.60 3.47
C ILE A 15 19.62 8.91 2.59
N LYS A 16 19.39 9.39 1.35
CA LYS A 16 20.46 9.77 0.42
C LYS A 16 21.34 10.90 0.96
N GLY A 17 20.75 11.82 1.72
CA GLY A 17 21.48 12.89 2.40
C GLY A 17 22.19 12.46 3.69
N GLY A 18 22.16 11.18 4.07
CA GLY A 18 22.83 10.66 5.28
C GLY A 18 22.21 11.12 6.61
N ARG A 19 21.04 11.78 6.58
CA ARG A 19 20.38 12.34 7.76
C ARG A 19 19.62 11.30 8.56
N VAL A 20 19.17 10.24 7.90
CA VAL A 20 18.49 9.11 8.53
C VAL A 20 19.03 7.80 7.96
N ARG A 21 18.99 6.76 8.79
CA ARG A 21 19.37 5.39 8.40
C ARG A 21 18.12 4.53 8.29
N PRO A 22 17.83 3.89 7.15
CA PRO A 22 16.73 2.96 7.05
C PRO A 22 17.01 1.73 7.93
N ILE A 23 15.99 1.22 8.61
CA ILE A 23 16.10 0.08 9.54
C ILE A 23 15.36 -1.14 9.01
N ALA A 24 14.10 -0.95 8.59
CA ALA A 24 13.28 -2.01 8.01
C ALA A 24 12.16 -1.42 7.15
N HIS A 25 11.59 -2.25 6.27
CA HIS A 25 10.42 -1.96 5.46
C HIS A 25 9.21 -2.81 5.91
N TRP A 26 8.00 -2.24 5.86
CA TRP A 26 6.76 -2.93 6.23
C TRP A 26 6.14 -3.79 5.12
N GLY A 27 6.52 -3.61 3.86
CA GLY A 27 5.94 -4.39 2.76
C GLY A 27 6.36 -5.86 2.78
N ALA A 28 5.61 -6.68 2.06
CA ALA A 28 5.86 -8.13 1.94
C ALA A 28 7.25 -8.46 1.38
N THR A 29 7.79 -7.59 0.50
CA THR A 29 9.08 -7.75 -0.16
C THR A 29 9.91 -6.48 -0.01
N ARG A 30 11.23 -6.59 -0.18
CA ARG A 30 12.12 -5.41 -0.19
C ARG A 30 11.74 -4.45 -1.32
N LEU A 31 12.02 -3.17 -1.10
CA LEU A 31 11.88 -2.15 -2.13
C LEU A 31 13.03 -2.28 -3.13
N ALA A 32 12.74 -2.30 -4.42
CA ALA A 32 13.76 -2.37 -5.47
C ALA A 32 14.77 -1.21 -5.38
N ALA A 33 14.36 -0.06 -4.87
CA ALA A 33 15.22 1.11 -4.68
C ALA A 33 16.15 1.01 -3.45
N PHE A 34 15.93 0.03 -2.56
CA PHE A 34 16.72 -0.22 -1.35
C PHE A 34 16.80 -1.73 -1.05
N PRO A 35 17.44 -2.52 -1.93
CA PRO A 35 17.51 -3.98 -1.79
C PRO A 35 18.27 -4.43 -0.53
N GLU A 36 19.09 -3.56 0.07
CA GLU A 36 19.83 -3.81 1.30
C GLU A 36 18.98 -3.65 2.57
N VAL A 37 17.85 -2.95 2.50
CA VAL A 37 16.98 -2.72 3.65
C VAL A 37 16.04 -3.92 3.80
N PRO A 38 16.09 -4.66 4.92
CA PRO A 38 15.25 -5.83 5.11
C PRO A 38 13.79 -5.43 5.34
N THR A 39 12.88 -6.36 5.12
CA THR A 39 11.52 -6.25 5.64
C THR A 39 11.49 -6.58 7.14
N PHE A 40 10.42 -6.18 7.84
CA PHE A 40 10.21 -6.63 9.22
C PHE A 40 10.11 -8.16 9.30
N LYS A 41 9.45 -8.80 8.33
CA LYS A 41 9.32 -10.26 8.24
C LYS A 41 10.68 -10.97 8.11
N GLU A 42 11.58 -10.46 7.27
CA GLU A 42 12.95 -10.97 7.17
C GLU A 42 13.76 -10.80 8.47
N SER A 43 13.37 -9.83 9.28
CA SER A 43 13.97 -9.55 10.60
C SER A 43 13.31 -10.33 11.74
N GLY A 44 12.44 -11.30 11.43
CA GLY A 44 11.76 -12.15 12.42
C GLY A 44 10.55 -11.50 13.09
N VAL A 45 10.10 -10.33 12.63
CA VAL A 45 8.90 -9.65 13.13
C VAL A 45 7.78 -9.83 12.11
N ASP A 46 6.76 -10.62 12.45
CA ASP A 46 5.62 -10.86 11.56
C ASP A 46 4.67 -9.67 11.53
N VAL A 47 5.11 -8.60 10.85
CA VAL A 47 4.36 -7.38 10.63
C VAL A 47 4.44 -7.03 9.15
N GLU A 48 3.27 -6.77 8.57
CA GLU A 48 3.15 -6.22 7.23
C GLU A 48 2.17 -5.04 7.23
N PHE A 49 2.55 -3.98 6.54
CA PHE A 49 1.68 -2.82 6.34
C PHE A 49 1.98 -2.16 5.00
N THR A 50 0.96 -2.07 4.16
CA THR A 50 1.03 -1.44 2.84
C THR A 50 -0.10 -0.44 2.72
N LEU A 51 0.21 0.78 2.29
CA LEU A 51 -0.82 1.75 1.92
C LEU A 51 -1.33 1.38 0.52
N TRP A 52 -2.63 1.23 0.39
CA TRP A 52 -3.30 0.91 -0.86
C TRP A 52 -4.33 1.99 -1.21
N THR A 53 -4.76 2.02 -2.46
CA THR A 53 -5.78 2.94 -2.96
C THR A 53 -6.83 2.14 -3.73
N ALA A 54 -8.09 2.55 -3.63
CA ALA A 54 -9.18 1.91 -4.35
C ALA A 54 -10.22 2.92 -4.83
N LEU A 55 -10.93 2.57 -5.90
CA LEU A 55 -12.05 3.32 -6.42
C LEU A 55 -13.36 2.66 -5.98
N PHE A 56 -14.23 3.42 -5.32
CA PHE A 56 -15.55 2.98 -4.92
C PHE A 56 -16.62 3.73 -5.70
N ALA A 57 -17.77 3.09 -5.90
CA ALA A 57 -18.94 3.69 -6.53
C ALA A 57 -20.17 3.49 -5.63
N PRO A 58 -21.21 4.34 -5.74
CA PRO A 58 -22.46 4.16 -5.01
C PRO A 58 -23.07 2.76 -5.21
N ALA A 59 -23.69 2.21 -4.16
CA ALA A 59 -24.24 0.84 -4.18
C ALA A 59 -25.27 0.58 -5.30
N ARG A 60 -25.97 1.63 -5.75
CA ARG A 60 -26.99 1.56 -6.81
C ARG A 60 -26.47 1.98 -8.19
N THR A 61 -25.15 2.03 -8.39
CA THR A 61 -24.57 2.37 -9.69
C THR A 61 -24.98 1.32 -10.73
N PRO A 62 -25.55 1.71 -11.89
CA PRO A 62 -25.97 0.76 -12.91
C PRO A 62 -24.80 -0.12 -13.40
N PRO A 63 -25.05 -1.42 -13.69
CA PRO A 63 -23.99 -2.33 -14.15
C PRO A 63 -23.18 -1.85 -15.36
N PRO A 64 -23.78 -1.20 -16.38
CA PRO A 64 -23.00 -0.67 -17.50
C PRO A 64 -21.98 0.40 -17.09
N VAL A 65 -22.33 1.26 -16.14
CA VAL A 65 -21.44 2.32 -15.63
C VAL A 65 -20.32 1.71 -14.79
N LEU A 66 -20.64 0.73 -13.93
CA LEU A 66 -19.63 -0.01 -13.17
C LEU A 66 -18.62 -0.68 -14.10
N LYS A 67 -19.08 -1.28 -15.20
CA LYS A 67 -18.20 -1.91 -16.17
C LYS A 67 -17.23 -0.89 -16.80
N VAL A 68 -17.70 0.29 -17.19
CA VAL A 68 -16.83 1.35 -17.71
C VAL A 68 -15.75 1.75 -16.71
N LEU A 69 -16.11 1.94 -15.43
CA LEU A 69 -15.15 2.29 -14.39
C LEU A 69 -14.12 1.17 -14.15
N GLN A 70 -14.58 -0.08 -14.09
CA GLN A 70 -13.69 -1.24 -13.90
C GLN A 70 -12.71 -1.40 -15.06
N ASP A 71 -13.20 -1.27 -16.30
CA ASP A 71 -12.37 -1.38 -17.50
C ASP A 71 -11.35 -0.23 -17.56
N ALA A 72 -11.74 1.00 -17.21
CA ALA A 72 -10.84 2.15 -17.16
C ALA A 72 -9.74 2.00 -16.10
N VAL A 73 -10.07 1.54 -14.89
CA VAL A 73 -9.07 1.29 -13.83
C VAL A 73 -8.13 0.15 -14.23
N ARG A 74 -8.65 -0.91 -14.86
CA ARG A 74 -7.84 -2.02 -15.37
C ARG A 74 -6.85 -1.52 -16.42
N ALA A 75 -7.31 -0.72 -17.38
CA ALA A 75 -6.47 -0.13 -18.42
C ALA A 75 -5.36 0.75 -17.81
N ALA A 76 -5.71 1.65 -16.88
CA ALA A 76 -4.74 2.50 -16.21
C ALA A 76 -3.70 1.71 -15.41
N ALA A 77 -4.11 0.63 -14.73
CA ALA A 77 -3.18 -0.21 -13.98
C ALA A 77 -2.20 -1.00 -14.86
N GLN A 78 -2.55 -1.23 -16.12
CA GLN A 78 -1.72 -1.90 -17.12
C GLN A 78 -0.92 -0.93 -17.99
N ASP A 79 -1.23 0.36 -17.95
CA ASP A 79 -0.56 1.40 -18.71
C ASP A 79 0.88 1.61 -18.21
N ASP A 80 1.84 1.56 -19.14
CA ASP A 80 3.26 1.62 -18.80
C ASP A 80 3.67 2.99 -18.27
N ASP A 81 3.08 4.08 -18.76
CA ASP A 81 3.37 5.43 -18.27
C ASP A 81 2.88 5.60 -16.83
N PHE A 82 1.69 5.09 -16.52
CA PHE A 82 1.17 5.03 -15.16
C PHE A 82 2.07 4.21 -14.24
N ARG A 83 2.46 3.00 -14.66
CA ARG A 83 3.34 2.13 -13.86
C ARG A 83 4.72 2.75 -13.66
N ALA A 84 5.26 3.45 -14.66
CA ALA A 84 6.51 4.18 -14.56
C ALA A 84 6.40 5.37 -13.60
N ALA A 85 5.29 6.11 -13.63
CA ALA A 85 5.02 7.21 -12.70
C ALA A 85 4.95 6.71 -11.24
N MET A 86 4.23 5.61 -10.99
CA MET A 86 4.14 4.99 -9.67
C MET A 86 5.50 4.45 -9.19
N SER A 87 6.28 3.86 -10.09
CA SER A 87 7.63 3.38 -9.76
C SER A 87 8.56 4.53 -9.35
N LYS A 88 8.45 5.70 -10.02
CA LYS A 88 9.21 6.91 -9.64
C LYS A 88 8.84 7.42 -8.26
N SER A 89 7.60 7.24 -7.81
CA SER A 89 7.17 7.55 -6.44
C SER A 89 7.47 6.44 -5.43
N LEU A 90 8.22 5.39 -5.84
CA LEU A 90 8.56 4.23 -5.01
C LEU A 90 7.31 3.44 -4.57
N SER A 91 6.28 3.45 -5.41
CA SER A 91 5.03 2.74 -5.21
C SER A 91 4.92 1.59 -6.20
N THR A 92 4.46 0.43 -5.73
CA THR A 92 4.20 -0.72 -6.58
C THR A 92 2.75 -0.70 -7.06
N VAL A 93 2.53 -1.10 -8.31
CA VAL A 93 1.18 -1.29 -8.85
C VAL A 93 0.82 -2.76 -8.70
N ALA A 94 0.01 -3.07 -7.70
CA ALA A 94 -0.57 -4.40 -7.45
C ALA A 94 -2.09 -4.31 -7.63
N TYR A 95 -2.54 -4.41 -8.88
CA TYR A 95 -3.96 -4.30 -9.22
C TYR A 95 -4.74 -5.53 -8.76
N LEU A 96 -5.93 -5.28 -8.20
CA LEU A 96 -6.96 -6.27 -7.93
C LEU A 96 -8.23 -5.82 -8.64
N ASP A 97 -8.96 -6.74 -9.27
CA ASP A 97 -10.26 -6.40 -9.83
C ASP A 97 -11.34 -6.24 -8.74
N GLY A 98 -12.56 -5.85 -9.12
CA GLY A 98 -13.61 -5.54 -8.16
C GLY A 98 -13.98 -6.71 -7.23
N ALA A 99 -13.98 -7.95 -7.73
CA ALA A 99 -14.34 -9.12 -6.92
C ALA A 99 -13.19 -9.52 -5.98
N GLU A 100 -11.97 -9.52 -6.49
CA GLU A 100 -10.76 -9.80 -5.70
C GLU A 100 -10.55 -8.74 -4.61
N PHE A 101 -10.73 -7.47 -4.99
CA PHE A 101 -10.62 -6.33 -4.09
C PHE A 101 -11.69 -6.37 -3.00
N ALA A 102 -12.95 -6.73 -3.32
CA ALA A 102 -13.98 -6.87 -2.29
C ALA A 102 -13.58 -7.88 -1.20
N GLY A 103 -12.99 -9.02 -1.59
CA GLY A 103 -12.45 -10.00 -0.65
C GLY A 103 -11.26 -9.45 0.16
N ALA A 104 -10.33 -8.74 -0.50
CA ALA A 104 -9.18 -8.12 0.17
C ALA A 104 -9.60 -7.03 1.17
N TRP A 105 -10.56 -6.19 0.80
CA TRP A 105 -11.14 -5.14 1.63
C TRP A 105 -11.73 -5.71 2.92
N GLN A 106 -12.52 -6.79 2.84
CA GLN A 106 -13.10 -7.42 4.05
C GLN A 106 -12.03 -7.96 5.01
N ARG A 107 -10.98 -8.59 4.47
CA ARG A 107 -9.85 -9.05 5.29
C ARG A 107 -9.13 -7.88 5.95
N GLU A 108 -8.92 -6.81 5.20
CA GLU A 108 -8.21 -5.62 5.67
C GLU A 108 -8.98 -4.87 6.75
N VAL A 109 -10.29 -4.66 6.56
CA VAL A 109 -11.17 -4.07 7.56
C VAL A 109 -11.09 -4.84 8.87
N LYS A 110 -11.20 -6.18 8.81
CA LYS A 110 -11.11 -7.02 10.01
C LYS A 110 -9.76 -6.89 10.71
N ARG A 111 -8.67 -6.87 9.94
CA ARG A 111 -7.29 -6.72 10.45
C ARG A 111 -7.10 -5.37 11.15
N ILE A 112 -7.40 -4.27 10.46
CA ILE A 112 -7.22 -2.91 10.99
C ILE A 112 -8.13 -2.68 12.19
N GLN A 113 -9.41 -3.03 12.13
CA GLN A 113 -10.31 -2.89 13.28
C GLN A 113 -9.85 -3.71 14.49
N GLY A 114 -9.32 -4.91 14.26
CA GLY A 114 -8.70 -5.72 15.32
C GLY A 114 -7.52 -5.00 15.97
N SER A 115 -6.61 -4.45 15.16
CA SER A 115 -5.47 -3.66 15.65
C SER A 115 -5.90 -2.41 16.42
N VAL A 116 -6.87 -1.64 15.90
CA VAL A 116 -7.39 -0.41 16.54
C VAL A 116 -8.01 -0.71 17.91
N ARG A 117 -8.81 -1.78 18.01
CA ARG A 117 -9.35 -2.25 19.29
C ARG A 117 -8.25 -2.69 20.25
N PHE A 118 -7.27 -3.46 19.76
CA PHE A 118 -6.16 -3.95 20.57
C PHE A 118 -5.33 -2.81 21.20
N ILE A 119 -5.07 -1.74 20.44
CA ILE A 119 -4.31 -0.59 20.94
C ILE A 119 -5.15 0.42 21.74
N GLY A 120 -6.42 0.12 21.99
CA GLY A 120 -7.33 0.97 22.78
C GLY A 120 -7.68 2.30 22.12
N LYS A 121 -7.59 2.40 20.78
CA LYS A 121 -7.90 3.62 20.01
C LYS A 121 -9.23 3.53 19.27
N THR A 122 -10.26 2.99 19.90
CA THR A 122 -11.61 3.03 19.34
C THR A 122 -12.18 4.43 19.51
N GLU A 123 -12.71 5.02 18.44
CA GLU A 123 -13.70 6.09 18.58
C GLU A 123 -14.91 5.49 19.32
N GLU A 124 -15.39 6.18 20.36
CA GLU A 124 -16.67 5.87 21.04
C GLU A 124 -17.86 6.06 20.09
#